data_AF-A0A1P8Q3T3-F1
#
_entry.id   AF-A0A1P8Q3T3-F1
#
_cell.length_a   1.000
_cell.length_b   1.000
_cell.length_c   1.000
_cell.angle_alpha   90.00
_cell.angle_beta   90.00
_cell.angle_gamma   90.00
#
_symmetry.space_group_name_H-M   'P 1'
#
loop_
_entity.id
_entity.type
_entity.pdbx_description
1 polymer ?
#
loop_
_entity_poly.entity_id
_entity_poly.type
_entity_poly.pdbx_seq_one_letter_code
_entity_poly.pdbx_strand_id
1 'polypeptide(L)'
;MTKPIHVTSEIGKLDVVLLKRPSEEVENITPDTMSRLLFDDIPYLPIAQKEHDNFAQILRDSGTEVLYLDDLVAEAIESGDVKSSFLDKMLSESGYAKGCDHDALREYLINLDTQSMVKKLMVGVRKNEIDFTPTDLVSAAEDADYPFFLDPMPNLYFTRDPAAAIGEGISINHMTYSARQRESMFMELIIAKHPRFADKGVHVWRDRNHTKRIEGGDELVLNNHVLAIGVSQRTSATAIQDIARNLFKDTSGFDTVLAISIPHNHAMMHLDTVFTMINYDQFTVHPGILGKGGKIDTWMIHPGNGDELVIEHGHDLKDALKKVLDLDDLDLIATGGGDPIVAPREQWNDGSNTLAIAPGVVVTYDRNYVSNEILRQHGIKVIETISSELSRGRGGPRCMSMPLVREDI
;
A
#
# COMPACT_ATOMS: atom_id res chain seq x y z
N MET A 1 14.10 -23.62 -4.28
CA MET A 1 14.24 -22.18 -3.97
C MET A 1 12.84 -21.65 -3.79
N THR A 2 12.56 -20.95 -2.70
CA THR A 2 11.29 -20.24 -2.50
C THR A 2 11.11 -19.21 -3.61
N LYS A 3 9.89 -19.08 -4.14
CA LYS A 3 9.57 -18.06 -5.15
C LYS A 3 9.76 -16.67 -4.53
N PRO A 4 10.22 -15.65 -5.29
CA PRO A 4 10.49 -14.33 -4.72
C PRO A 4 9.23 -13.58 -4.31
N ILE A 5 8.08 -13.97 -4.87
CA ILE A 5 6.75 -13.58 -4.42
C ILE A 5 5.93 -14.86 -4.24
N HIS A 6 5.29 -15.00 -3.08
CA HIS A 6 4.38 -16.09 -2.73
C HIS A 6 3.43 -15.63 -1.61
N VAL A 7 2.27 -15.08 -1.96
CA VAL A 7 1.27 -14.57 -1.01
C VAL A 7 -0.09 -15.18 -1.34
N THR A 8 -0.43 -16.26 -0.65
CA THR A 8 -1.67 -17.04 -0.82
C THR A 8 -2.66 -16.83 0.33
N SER A 9 -2.39 -15.91 1.25
CA SER A 9 -3.30 -15.52 2.34
C SER A 9 -2.88 -14.18 2.97
N GLU A 10 -3.77 -13.56 3.75
CA GLU A 10 -3.45 -12.39 4.59
C GLU A 10 -2.79 -12.79 5.91
N ILE A 11 -2.97 -14.05 6.34
CA ILE A 11 -2.68 -14.50 7.71
C ILE A 11 -1.55 -15.54 7.81
N GLY A 12 -1.12 -16.14 6.69
CA GLY A 12 0.00 -17.09 6.67
C GLY A 12 1.25 -16.49 7.29
N LYS A 13 2.09 -17.34 7.90
CA LYS A 13 3.29 -16.87 8.59
C LYS A 13 4.15 -16.01 7.66
N LEU A 14 4.44 -14.79 8.08
CA LEU A 14 5.11 -13.79 7.25
C LEU A 14 6.62 -14.03 7.22
N ASP A 15 7.15 -14.44 6.07
CA ASP A 15 8.57 -14.76 5.90
C ASP A 15 9.35 -13.59 5.29
N VAL A 16 8.77 -12.84 4.34
CA VAL A 16 9.43 -11.70 3.69
C VAL A 16 8.45 -10.54 3.54
N VAL A 17 8.88 -9.34 3.90
CA VAL A 17 8.08 -8.11 3.82
C VAL A 17 8.90 -6.94 3.30
N LEU A 18 8.27 -6.10 2.46
CA LEU A 18 8.82 -4.83 2.01
C LEU A 18 8.29 -3.68 2.87
N LEU A 19 9.22 -2.90 3.42
CA LEU A 19 8.96 -1.65 4.13
C LEU A 19 9.68 -0.49 3.44
N LYS A 20 9.39 0.73 3.88
CA LYS A 20 10.18 1.92 3.55
C LYS A 20 10.29 2.76 4.81
N ARG A 21 11.50 2.89 5.33
CA ARG A 21 11.80 3.72 6.51
C ARG A 21 11.61 5.22 6.20
N PRO A 22 10.77 5.98 6.93
CA PRO A 22 10.61 7.41 6.71
C PRO A 22 11.95 8.19 6.73
N SER A 23 12.10 9.12 5.78
CA SER A 23 13.23 10.04 5.68
C SER A 23 12.74 11.48 5.42
N GLU A 24 13.61 12.38 4.95
CA GLU A 24 13.34 13.82 4.87
C GLU A 24 12.12 14.19 4.00
N GLU A 25 11.56 13.28 3.20
CA GLU A 25 10.28 13.49 2.50
C GLU A 25 9.14 13.90 3.45
N VAL A 26 9.13 13.39 4.68
CA VAL A 26 8.07 13.74 5.65
C VAL A 26 8.30 15.12 6.30
N GLU A 27 9.53 15.60 6.33
CA GLU A 27 9.87 16.97 6.78
C GLU A 27 9.69 18.00 5.65
N ASN A 28 9.55 17.55 4.40
CA ASN A 28 9.25 18.39 3.24
C ASN A 28 7.75 18.65 3.07
N ILE A 29 6.92 18.21 4.02
CA ILE A 29 5.51 18.57 4.09
C ILE A 29 5.38 19.94 4.76
N THR A 30 4.60 20.82 4.16
CA THR A 30 4.24 22.12 4.74
C THR A 30 2.74 22.15 5.04
N PRO A 31 2.27 23.04 5.92
CA PRO A 31 0.83 23.20 6.18
C PRO A 31 0.01 23.42 4.90
N ASP A 32 0.56 24.15 3.93
CA ASP A 32 -0.12 24.45 2.66
C ASP A 32 -0.12 23.27 1.67
N THR A 33 0.86 22.35 1.78
CA THR A 33 0.99 21.21 0.87
C THR A 33 0.39 19.91 1.43
N MET A 34 0.18 19.85 2.75
CA MET A 34 -0.26 18.66 3.48
C MET A 34 -1.50 17.98 2.90
N SER A 35 -2.57 18.74 2.62
CA SER A 35 -3.79 18.15 2.02
C SER A 35 -3.55 17.59 0.61
N ARG A 36 -2.74 18.26 -0.20
CA ARG A 36 -2.39 17.82 -1.56
C ARG A 36 -1.48 16.59 -1.55
N LEU A 37 -0.60 16.49 -0.55
CA LEU A 37 0.32 15.38 -0.32
C LEU A 37 -0.30 14.26 0.54
N LEU A 38 -1.61 14.33 0.81
CA LEU A 38 -2.37 13.29 1.51
C LEU A 38 -1.83 12.98 2.93
N PHE A 39 -1.53 14.04 3.68
CA PHE A 39 -1.23 13.95 5.11
C PHE A 39 -2.22 14.79 5.91
N ASP A 40 -2.41 14.44 7.18
CA ASP A 40 -3.25 15.19 8.11
C ASP A 40 -2.47 15.96 9.16
N ASP A 41 -1.19 15.61 9.38
CA ASP A 41 -0.29 16.33 10.27
C ASP A 41 1.17 16.07 9.85
N ILE A 42 2.09 16.94 10.26
CA ILE A 42 3.51 16.84 9.94
C ILE A 42 4.22 15.98 11.01
N PRO A 43 4.79 14.82 10.67
CA PRO A 43 5.48 13.96 11.63
C PRO A 43 6.80 14.56 12.10
N TYR A 44 7.16 14.32 13.37
CA TYR A 44 8.51 14.57 13.86
C TYR A 44 9.43 13.42 13.47
N LEU A 45 10.19 13.60 12.38
CA LEU A 45 10.96 12.54 11.71
C LEU A 45 11.85 11.70 12.64
N PRO A 46 12.66 12.25 13.57
CA PRO A 46 13.46 11.45 14.49
C PRO A 46 12.67 10.47 15.36
N ILE A 47 11.40 10.77 15.68
CA ILE A 47 10.53 9.85 16.42
C ILE A 47 9.84 8.88 15.46
N ALA A 48 9.33 9.34 14.32
CA ALA A 48 8.75 8.47 13.29
C ALA A 48 9.74 7.37 12.87
N GLN A 49 11.02 7.71 12.74
CA GLN A 49 12.09 6.75 12.48
C GLN A 49 12.28 5.72 13.59
N LYS A 50 12.27 6.14 14.86
CA LYS A 50 12.37 5.21 16.00
C LYS A 50 11.17 4.27 16.07
N GLU A 51 9.97 4.78 15.79
CA GLU A 51 8.75 3.99 15.73
C GLU A 51 8.81 2.98 14.58
N HIS A 52 9.27 3.40 13.40
CA HIS A 52 9.40 2.49 12.25
C HIS A 52 10.50 1.45 12.49
N ASP A 53 11.61 1.84 13.11
CA ASP A 53 12.69 0.91 13.48
C ASP A 53 12.20 -0.12 14.53
N ASN A 54 11.35 0.30 15.47
CA ASN A 54 10.68 -0.60 16.42
C ASN A 54 9.75 -1.59 15.71
N PHE A 55 8.91 -1.11 14.79
CA PHE A 55 8.04 -1.95 13.98
C PHE A 55 8.84 -2.98 13.15
N ALA A 56 9.88 -2.53 12.45
CA ALA A 56 10.76 -3.42 11.69
C ALA A 56 11.45 -4.45 12.59
N GLN A 57 11.83 -4.08 13.82
CA GLN A 57 12.43 -5.01 14.77
C GLN A 57 11.44 -6.07 15.26
N ILE A 58 10.19 -5.70 15.54
CA ILE A 58 9.11 -6.64 15.89
C ILE A 58 8.96 -7.74 14.81
N LEU A 59 9.01 -7.33 13.53
CA LEU A 59 8.92 -8.25 12.40
C LEU A 59 10.14 -9.19 12.34
N ARG A 60 11.36 -8.64 12.49
CA ARG A 60 12.59 -9.45 12.52
C ARG A 60 12.62 -10.44 13.69
N ASP A 61 12.20 -10.01 14.87
CA ASP A 61 12.12 -10.86 16.06
C ASP A 61 11.09 -11.99 15.90
N SER A 62 10.12 -11.81 15.01
CA SER A 62 9.14 -12.83 14.61
C SER A 62 9.65 -13.77 13.50
N GLY A 63 10.88 -13.58 13.03
CA GLY A 63 11.52 -14.39 11.99
C GLY A 63 11.31 -13.89 10.56
N THR A 64 10.72 -12.71 10.36
CA THR A 64 10.49 -12.11 9.04
C THR A 64 11.74 -11.41 8.50
N GLU A 65 12.09 -11.68 7.24
CA GLU A 65 13.06 -10.89 6.48
C GLU A 65 12.43 -9.55 6.07
N VAL A 66 13.05 -8.45 6.51
CA VAL A 66 12.60 -7.08 6.19
C VAL A 66 13.47 -6.48 5.08
N LEU A 67 12.85 -6.19 3.94
CA LEU A 67 13.46 -5.48 2.81
C LEU A 67 13.07 -4.01 2.83
N TYR A 68 13.93 -3.15 2.27
CA TYR A 68 13.69 -1.71 2.14
C TYR A 68 13.56 -1.28 0.69
N LEU A 69 12.52 -0.51 0.38
CA LEU A 69 12.22 -0.02 -0.96
C LEU A 69 13.42 0.73 -1.58
N ASP A 70 14.02 1.64 -0.83
CA ASP A 70 15.13 2.50 -1.25
C ASP A 70 16.31 1.66 -1.78
N ASP A 71 16.64 0.61 -1.04
CA ASP A 71 17.77 -0.28 -1.34
C ASP A 71 17.44 -1.15 -2.57
N LEU A 72 16.23 -1.73 -2.62
CA LEU A 72 15.78 -2.52 -3.78
C LEU A 72 15.74 -1.67 -5.06
N VAL A 73 15.34 -0.40 -4.99
CA VAL A 73 15.34 0.49 -6.16
C VAL A 73 16.77 0.76 -6.63
N ALA A 74 17.69 1.07 -5.71
CA ALA A 74 19.07 1.33 -6.07
C ALA A 74 19.74 0.09 -6.68
N GLU A 75 19.56 -1.08 -6.07
CA GLU A 75 20.04 -2.36 -6.59
C GLU A 75 19.47 -2.65 -7.99
N ALA A 76 18.18 -2.36 -8.23
CA ALA A 76 17.54 -2.55 -9.53
C ALA A 76 18.07 -1.60 -10.62
N ILE A 77 18.40 -0.36 -10.25
CA ILE A 77 19.01 0.61 -11.17
C ILE A 77 20.40 0.15 -11.60
N GLU A 78 21.21 -0.30 -10.64
CA GLU A 78 22.59 -0.74 -10.89
C GLU A 78 22.63 -2.05 -11.68
N SER A 79 21.82 -3.04 -11.30
CA SER A 79 21.74 -4.31 -12.02
C SER A 79 21.21 -4.15 -13.44
N GLY A 80 20.30 -3.20 -13.66
CA GLY A 80 19.69 -2.92 -14.95
C GLY A 80 20.52 -2.01 -15.86
N ASP A 81 21.53 -1.33 -15.34
CA ASP A 81 22.22 -0.20 -16.01
C ASP A 81 21.24 0.84 -16.58
N VAL A 82 20.23 1.20 -15.78
CA VAL A 82 19.09 2.06 -16.22
C VAL A 82 19.03 3.42 -15.53
N LYS A 83 20.12 3.87 -14.89
CA LYS A 83 20.11 5.11 -14.09
C LYS A 83 19.62 6.33 -14.87
N SER A 84 20.18 6.56 -16.06
CA SER A 84 19.80 7.71 -16.89
C SER A 84 18.35 7.62 -17.38
N SER A 85 17.94 6.47 -17.90
CA SER A 85 16.59 6.31 -18.47
C SER A 85 15.49 6.31 -17.40
N PHE A 86 15.79 5.78 -16.20
CA PHE A 86 14.90 5.87 -15.05
C PHE A 86 14.71 7.32 -14.59
N LEU A 87 15.81 8.08 -14.48
CA LEU A 87 15.74 9.50 -14.14
C LEU A 87 14.92 10.29 -15.18
N ASP A 88 15.17 10.07 -16.48
CA ASP A 88 14.41 10.72 -17.55
C ASP A 88 12.90 10.43 -17.46
N LYS A 89 12.53 9.18 -17.16
CA LYS A 89 11.13 8.78 -16.94
C LYS A 89 10.54 9.47 -15.70
N MET A 90 11.28 9.48 -14.59
CA MET A 90 10.84 10.09 -13.32
C MET A 90 10.58 11.59 -13.47
N LEU A 91 11.44 12.32 -14.19
CA LEU A 91 11.25 13.74 -14.46
C LEU A 91 10.05 14.00 -15.36
N SER A 92 9.88 13.20 -16.43
CA SER A 92 8.72 13.29 -17.30
C SER A 92 7.41 13.04 -16.56
N GLU A 93 7.35 12.01 -15.70
CA GLU A 93 6.15 11.70 -14.91
C GLU A 93 5.94 12.67 -13.74
N SER A 94 6.95 13.45 -13.39
CA SER A 94 6.84 14.58 -12.46
C SER A 94 6.39 15.88 -13.13
N GLY A 95 6.09 15.86 -14.44
CA GLY A 95 5.57 17.00 -15.20
C GLY A 95 6.64 17.89 -15.84
N TYR A 96 7.92 17.51 -15.79
CA TYR A 96 9.00 18.29 -16.36
C TYR A 96 9.19 17.98 -17.85
N ALA A 97 8.74 18.91 -18.71
CA ALA A 97 9.15 18.93 -20.11
C ALA A 97 10.62 19.37 -20.23
N LYS A 98 11.33 18.87 -21.26
CA LYS A 98 12.71 19.31 -21.54
C LYS A 98 12.78 20.82 -21.67
N GLY A 99 13.70 21.45 -20.93
CA GLY A 99 13.77 22.89 -20.74
C GLY A 99 14.62 23.24 -19.52
N CYS A 100 14.58 24.50 -19.08
CA CYS A 100 15.52 25.03 -18.09
C CYS A 100 15.44 24.29 -16.74
N ASP A 101 14.25 24.15 -16.16
CA ASP A 101 14.06 23.44 -14.87
C ASP A 101 14.40 21.95 -14.99
N HIS A 102 13.96 21.30 -16.08
CA HIS A 102 14.25 19.90 -16.34
C HIS A 102 15.75 19.65 -16.42
N ASP A 103 16.48 20.44 -17.20
CA ASP A 103 17.90 20.23 -17.45
C ASP A 103 18.73 20.49 -16.19
N ALA A 104 18.41 21.53 -15.42
CA ALA A 104 19.04 21.81 -14.14
C ALA A 104 18.80 20.70 -13.11
N LEU A 105 17.55 20.24 -12.97
CA LEU A 105 17.19 19.17 -12.06
C LEU A 105 17.84 17.84 -12.46
N ARG A 106 17.87 17.55 -13.76
CA ARG A 106 18.51 16.35 -14.31
C ARG A 106 20.02 16.36 -14.09
N GLU A 107 20.69 17.48 -14.37
CA GLU A 107 22.13 17.64 -14.16
C GLU A 107 22.49 17.45 -12.68
N TYR A 108 21.71 18.04 -11.78
CA TYR A 108 21.88 17.85 -10.35
C TYR A 108 21.74 16.38 -9.93
N LEU A 109 20.65 15.72 -10.33
CA LEU A 109 20.32 14.35 -9.89
C LEU A 109 21.23 13.28 -10.50
N ILE A 110 21.60 13.40 -11.78
CA ILE A 110 22.39 12.36 -12.47
C ILE A 110 23.82 12.25 -11.93
N ASN A 111 24.36 13.34 -11.39
CA ASN A 111 25.71 13.43 -10.83
C ASN A 111 25.84 12.86 -9.41
N LEU A 112 24.72 12.60 -8.72
CA LEU A 112 24.71 11.87 -7.45
C LEU A 112 25.07 10.39 -7.68
N ASP A 113 25.57 9.66 -6.67
CA ASP A 113 25.60 8.20 -6.74
C ASP A 113 24.18 7.61 -6.76
N THR A 114 24.01 6.34 -7.12
CA THR A 114 22.67 5.76 -7.33
C THR A 114 21.82 5.79 -6.07
N GLN A 115 22.38 5.41 -4.92
CA GLN A 115 21.64 5.41 -3.64
C GLN A 115 21.21 6.83 -3.28
N SER A 116 22.12 7.81 -3.40
CA SER A 116 21.81 9.22 -3.14
C SER A 116 20.77 9.76 -4.11
N MET A 117 20.82 9.41 -5.39
CA MET A 117 19.82 9.80 -6.39
C MET A 117 18.43 9.24 -6.04
N VAL A 118 18.34 7.96 -5.68
CA VAL A 118 17.06 7.33 -5.28
C VAL A 118 16.47 8.02 -4.07
N LYS A 119 17.26 8.20 -3.00
CA LYS A 119 16.81 8.93 -1.81
C LYS A 119 16.36 10.33 -2.16
N LYS A 120 17.10 11.03 -3.02
CA LYS A 120 16.78 12.40 -3.40
C LYS A 120 15.49 12.50 -4.22
N LEU A 121 15.21 11.53 -5.09
CA LEU A 121 13.94 11.43 -5.80
C LEU A 121 12.76 11.23 -4.84
N MET A 122 12.93 10.43 -3.78
CA MET A 122 11.89 10.21 -2.76
C MET A 122 11.67 11.45 -1.88
N VAL A 123 12.76 12.07 -1.42
CA VAL A 123 12.78 13.28 -0.60
C VAL A 123 12.27 14.51 -1.35
N GLY A 124 12.43 14.54 -2.68
CA GLY A 124 12.24 15.75 -3.47
C GLY A 124 13.45 16.68 -3.42
N VAL A 125 13.39 17.73 -4.23
CA VAL A 125 14.48 18.70 -4.42
C VAL A 125 13.95 20.10 -4.13
N ARG A 126 14.53 20.78 -3.14
CA ARG A 126 14.20 22.18 -2.83
C ARG A 126 14.94 23.11 -3.79
N LYS A 127 14.35 24.28 -4.08
CA LYS A 127 14.95 25.27 -5.00
C LYS A 127 16.30 25.80 -4.54
N ASN A 128 16.54 25.86 -3.23
CA ASN A 128 17.80 26.34 -2.66
C ASN A 128 18.95 25.31 -2.71
N GLU A 129 18.71 24.10 -3.21
CA GLU A 129 19.73 23.05 -3.35
C GLU A 129 20.45 23.08 -4.70
N ILE A 130 19.86 23.76 -5.69
CA ILE A 130 20.43 23.93 -7.03
C ILE A 130 20.74 25.41 -7.22
N ASP A 131 22.00 25.72 -7.55
CA ASP A 131 22.38 27.07 -7.99
C ASP A 131 21.83 27.30 -9.40
N PHE A 132 20.60 27.85 -9.47
CA PHE A 132 19.83 27.99 -10.69
C PHE A 132 19.43 29.44 -10.93
N THR A 133 19.78 29.96 -12.10
CA THR A 133 19.25 31.23 -12.61
C THR A 133 18.31 30.91 -13.78
N PRO A 134 16.99 31.16 -13.65
CA PRO A 134 16.03 30.91 -14.72
C PRO A 134 16.44 31.63 -16.02
N THR A 135 16.36 30.93 -17.15
CA THR A 135 16.65 31.51 -18.48
C THR A 135 15.43 31.65 -19.39
N ASP A 136 14.27 31.16 -18.93
CA ASP A 136 12.98 31.29 -19.62
C ASP A 136 11.90 31.89 -18.70
N LEU A 137 10.80 32.34 -19.32
CA LEU A 137 9.72 33.04 -18.63
C LEU A 137 8.94 32.17 -17.65
N VAL A 138 8.76 30.88 -17.96
CA VAL A 138 8.00 29.96 -17.10
C VAL A 138 8.75 29.80 -15.79
N SER A 139 10.02 29.39 -15.86
CA SER A 139 10.86 29.20 -14.66
C SER A 139 11.13 30.51 -13.90
N ALA A 140 11.08 31.67 -14.58
CA ALA A 140 11.30 32.97 -13.96
C ALA A 140 10.05 33.58 -13.27
N ALA A 141 8.84 33.23 -13.72
CA ALA A 141 7.61 33.94 -13.32
C ALA A 141 6.53 33.03 -12.73
N GLU A 142 6.46 31.76 -13.12
CA GLU A 142 5.52 30.80 -12.55
C GLU A 142 6.12 30.20 -11.27
N ASP A 143 5.32 30.15 -10.20
CA ASP A 143 5.66 29.47 -8.94
C ASP A 143 7.01 29.91 -8.30
N ALA A 144 7.43 31.16 -8.50
CA ALA A 144 8.69 31.69 -7.97
C ALA A 144 8.82 31.48 -6.44
N ASP A 145 7.71 31.61 -5.71
CA ASP A 145 7.65 31.44 -4.26
C ASP A 145 7.48 29.97 -3.81
N TYR A 146 7.23 29.04 -4.74
CA TYR A 146 7.11 27.62 -4.42
C TYR A 146 8.49 27.02 -4.12
N PRO A 147 8.69 26.36 -2.97
CA PRO A 147 10.03 26.02 -2.48
C PRO A 147 10.67 24.78 -3.13
N PHE A 148 9.95 24.02 -3.98
CA PHE A 148 10.43 22.77 -4.55
C PHE A 148 10.62 22.83 -6.06
N PHE A 149 11.73 22.26 -6.53
CA PHE A 149 11.92 21.79 -7.92
C PHE A 149 11.36 20.40 -8.14
N LEU A 150 11.21 19.59 -7.10
CA LEU A 150 10.61 18.26 -7.21
C LEU A 150 9.91 17.98 -5.90
N ASP A 151 8.60 17.75 -5.96
CA ASP A 151 7.81 17.47 -4.76
C ASP A 151 8.23 16.17 -4.09
N PRO A 152 8.24 16.13 -2.73
CA PRO A 152 8.45 14.91 -1.97
C PRO A 152 7.37 13.86 -2.25
N MET A 153 7.66 12.60 -1.95
CA MET A 153 6.69 11.50 -1.94
C MET A 153 6.52 10.95 -0.52
N PRO A 154 5.85 11.69 0.38
CA PRO A 154 5.86 11.37 1.81
C PRO A 154 5.06 10.11 2.15
N ASN A 155 4.15 9.66 1.28
CA ASN A 155 3.38 8.43 1.52
C ASN A 155 4.17 7.14 1.25
N LEU A 156 5.45 7.22 0.81
CA LEU A 156 6.24 6.04 0.44
C LEU A 156 6.47 5.03 1.57
N TYR A 157 6.36 5.44 2.84
CA TYR A 157 6.40 4.51 3.96
C TYR A 157 5.14 3.64 4.08
N PHE A 158 4.07 3.97 3.35
CA PHE A 158 2.90 3.12 3.12
C PHE A 158 3.11 2.26 1.86
N THR A 159 3.97 1.24 1.99
CA THR A 159 4.33 0.35 0.88
C THR A 159 3.20 -0.55 0.40
N ARG A 160 2.09 -0.62 1.14
CA ARG A 160 0.89 -1.40 0.78
C ARG A 160 0.27 -1.00 -0.54
N ASP A 161 0.22 0.30 -0.83
CA ASP A 161 -0.68 0.79 -1.88
C ASP A 161 -0.07 0.79 -3.29
N PRO A 162 1.21 1.17 -3.50
CA PRO A 162 1.80 1.25 -4.84
C PRO A 162 1.86 -0.08 -5.60
N ALA A 163 1.85 -1.20 -4.89
CA ALA A 163 1.73 -2.54 -5.46
C ALA A 163 1.21 -3.54 -4.41
N ALA A 164 0.59 -4.63 -4.85
CA ALA A 164 0.13 -5.71 -3.98
C ALA A 164 0.56 -7.08 -4.53
N ALA A 165 1.21 -7.90 -3.69
CA ALA A 165 1.56 -9.28 -4.02
C ALA A 165 0.31 -10.17 -3.93
N ILE A 166 0.08 -10.99 -4.96
CA ILE A 166 -1.10 -11.86 -5.10
C ILE A 166 -0.62 -13.19 -5.69
N GLY A 167 -0.73 -14.28 -4.93
CA GLY A 167 -0.17 -15.58 -5.30
C GLY A 167 1.33 -15.46 -5.60
N GLU A 168 1.71 -15.83 -6.81
CA GLU A 168 3.11 -15.78 -7.30
C GLU A 168 3.40 -14.55 -8.18
N GLY A 169 2.49 -13.57 -8.14
CA GLY A 169 2.58 -12.36 -8.93
C GLY A 169 2.26 -11.11 -8.13
N ILE A 170 2.12 -10.01 -8.84
CA ILE A 170 1.96 -8.67 -8.28
C ILE A 170 1.03 -7.83 -9.15
N SER A 171 0.18 -7.03 -8.50
CA SER A 171 -0.49 -5.89 -9.11
C SER A 171 0.38 -4.66 -8.89
N ILE A 172 0.80 -3.98 -9.96
CA ILE A 172 1.54 -2.72 -9.90
C ILE A 172 0.54 -1.60 -10.17
N ASN A 173 0.29 -0.78 -9.17
CA ASN A 173 -0.97 -0.06 -9.09
C ASN A 173 -0.94 1.29 -9.83
N HIS A 174 -2.08 1.64 -10.42
CA HIS A 174 -2.32 2.97 -10.98
C HIS A 174 -3.03 3.79 -9.91
N MET A 175 -2.25 4.60 -9.19
CA MET A 175 -2.72 5.36 -8.04
C MET A 175 -3.76 6.42 -8.43
N THR A 176 -4.70 6.70 -7.53
CA THR A 176 -5.80 7.64 -7.77
C THR A 176 -5.35 9.09 -7.84
N TYR A 177 -4.49 9.48 -6.90
CA TYR A 177 -4.02 10.84 -6.73
C TYR A 177 -2.65 11.02 -7.37
N SER A 178 -2.48 12.11 -8.13
CA SER A 178 -1.23 12.43 -8.83
C SER A 178 -0.01 12.44 -7.90
N ALA A 179 -0.19 12.90 -6.65
CA ALA A 179 0.87 12.91 -5.64
C ALA A 179 1.54 11.54 -5.45
N ARG A 180 0.79 10.44 -5.62
CA ARG A 180 1.25 9.07 -5.40
C ARG A 180 1.55 8.29 -6.69
N GLN A 181 1.17 8.78 -7.87
CA GLN A 181 1.30 8.02 -9.13
C GLN A 181 2.74 7.64 -9.50
N ARG A 182 3.71 8.42 -9.03
CA ARG A 182 5.15 8.16 -9.21
C ARG A 182 5.65 7.00 -8.34
N GLU A 183 5.01 6.73 -7.21
CA GLU A 183 5.46 5.72 -6.24
C GLU A 183 5.50 4.32 -6.86
N SER A 184 4.51 3.95 -7.69
CA SER A 184 4.45 2.63 -8.32
C SER A 184 5.52 2.40 -9.40
N MET A 185 6.19 3.46 -9.87
CA MET A 185 7.34 3.33 -10.77
C MET A 185 8.52 2.59 -10.11
N PHE A 186 8.68 2.73 -8.80
CA PHE A 186 9.72 2.03 -8.05
C PHE A 186 9.50 0.52 -8.09
N MET A 187 8.26 0.07 -7.91
CA MET A 187 7.91 -1.35 -7.98
C MET A 187 8.01 -1.90 -9.40
N GLU A 188 7.60 -1.13 -10.42
CA GLU A 188 7.82 -1.49 -11.83
C GLU A 188 9.30 -1.75 -12.13
N LEU A 189 10.20 -0.88 -11.66
CA LEU A 189 11.64 -1.02 -11.81
C LEU A 189 12.18 -2.24 -11.06
N ILE A 190 11.79 -2.44 -9.80
CA ILE A 190 12.23 -3.58 -8.97
C ILE A 190 11.86 -4.89 -9.66
N ILE A 191 10.60 -5.06 -10.06
CA ILE A 191 10.15 -6.30 -10.71
C ILE A 191 10.86 -6.53 -12.04
N ALA A 192 11.13 -5.46 -12.81
CA ALA A 192 11.75 -5.57 -14.12
C ALA A 192 13.27 -5.79 -14.11
N LYS A 193 13.99 -5.30 -13.09
CA LYS A 193 15.47 -5.21 -13.13
C LYS A 193 16.19 -5.80 -11.92
N HIS A 194 15.54 -5.91 -10.77
CA HIS A 194 16.21 -6.34 -9.55
C HIS A 194 16.58 -7.83 -9.58
N PRO A 195 17.81 -8.25 -9.21
CA PRO A 195 18.26 -9.66 -9.32
C PRO A 195 17.39 -10.68 -8.56
N ARG A 196 16.74 -10.24 -7.48
CA ARG A 196 15.81 -11.08 -6.69
C ARG A 196 14.48 -11.37 -7.41
N PHE A 197 14.03 -10.50 -8.33
CA PHE A 197 12.68 -10.56 -8.91
C PHE A 197 12.69 -10.73 -10.44
N ALA A 198 13.60 -10.06 -11.13
CA ALA A 198 13.73 -10.12 -12.58
C ALA A 198 14.05 -11.54 -13.05
N ASP A 199 13.33 -11.98 -14.08
CA ASP A 199 13.44 -13.32 -14.68
C ASP A 199 13.23 -14.48 -13.69
N LYS A 200 12.55 -14.24 -12.56
CA LYS A 200 12.23 -15.25 -11.53
C LYS A 200 10.80 -15.78 -11.60
N GLY A 201 10.07 -15.47 -12.67
CA GLY A 201 8.70 -15.95 -12.89
C GLY A 201 7.63 -15.17 -12.13
N VAL A 202 7.90 -13.93 -11.70
CA VAL A 202 6.89 -13.05 -11.10
C VAL A 202 5.89 -12.62 -12.17
N HIS A 203 4.63 -12.97 -11.99
CA HIS A 203 3.56 -12.52 -12.87
C HIS A 203 3.14 -11.09 -12.56
N VAL A 204 3.02 -10.22 -13.56
CA VAL A 204 2.38 -8.90 -13.40
C VAL A 204 0.92 -9.05 -13.79
N TRP A 205 0.03 -9.19 -12.79
CA TRP A 205 -1.41 -9.37 -13.01
C TRP A 205 -2.05 -8.13 -13.63
N ARG A 206 -1.52 -6.97 -13.27
CA ARG A 206 -1.93 -5.68 -13.78
C ARG A 206 -0.77 -4.70 -13.62
N ASP A 207 -0.50 -3.91 -14.65
CA ASP A 207 0.54 -2.90 -14.62
C ASP A 207 -0.02 -1.48 -14.34
N ARG A 208 0.89 -0.56 -14.03
CA ARG A 208 0.57 0.84 -13.71
C ARG A 208 0.15 1.69 -14.92
N ASN A 209 0.37 1.20 -16.14
CA ASN A 209 0.10 1.92 -17.39
C ASN A 209 -1.37 1.78 -17.82
N HIS A 210 -2.15 0.97 -17.12
CA HIS A 210 -3.61 0.97 -17.23
C HIS A 210 -4.19 2.32 -16.77
N THR A 211 -5.29 2.75 -17.38
CA THR A 211 -5.91 4.07 -17.11
C THR A 211 -6.85 4.11 -15.91
N LYS A 212 -7.14 2.96 -15.30
CA LYS A 212 -8.13 2.81 -14.23
C LYS A 212 -7.44 2.67 -12.89
N ARG A 213 -8.02 3.27 -11.86
CA ARG A 213 -7.43 3.32 -10.52
C ARG A 213 -7.67 2.05 -9.71
N ILE A 214 -6.64 1.60 -9.03
CA ILE A 214 -6.63 0.53 -8.03
C ILE A 214 -5.45 0.81 -7.08
N GLU A 215 -5.61 0.53 -5.79
CA GLU A 215 -4.58 0.71 -4.77
C GLU A 215 -4.57 -0.51 -3.81
N GLY A 216 -3.40 -0.89 -3.32
CA GLY A 216 -3.20 -2.15 -2.60
C GLY A 216 -3.86 -2.25 -1.23
N GLY A 217 -4.24 -1.13 -0.61
CA GLY A 217 -5.11 -1.15 0.58
C GLY A 217 -6.48 -1.77 0.31
N ASP A 218 -6.95 -1.77 -0.95
CA ASP A 218 -8.19 -2.45 -1.33
C ASP A 218 -7.99 -3.93 -1.65
N GLU A 219 -6.76 -4.41 -1.84
CA GLU A 219 -6.44 -5.77 -2.31
C GLU A 219 -6.08 -6.68 -1.12
N LEU A 220 -6.93 -7.67 -0.83
CA LEU A 220 -6.77 -8.62 0.29
C LEU A 220 -6.80 -10.06 -0.22
N VAL A 221 -5.68 -10.78 -0.11
CA VAL A 221 -5.60 -12.20 -0.50
C VAL A 221 -6.19 -13.04 0.63
N LEU A 222 -7.46 -13.43 0.54
CA LEU A 222 -8.12 -14.14 1.65
C LEU A 222 -7.59 -15.56 1.80
N ASN A 223 -7.42 -16.26 0.68
CA ASN A 223 -6.86 -17.61 0.62
C ASN A 223 -6.23 -17.85 -0.77
N ASN A 224 -5.85 -19.10 -1.05
CA ASN A 224 -5.14 -19.46 -2.29
C ASN A 224 -5.99 -19.43 -3.56
N HIS A 225 -7.30 -19.17 -3.47
CA HIS A 225 -8.19 -19.07 -4.63
C HIS A 225 -9.12 -17.84 -4.64
N VAL A 226 -9.14 -17.04 -3.56
CA VAL A 226 -10.03 -15.89 -3.36
C VAL A 226 -9.23 -14.62 -3.08
N LEU A 227 -9.48 -13.59 -3.89
CA LEU A 227 -9.03 -12.22 -3.65
C LEU A 227 -10.24 -11.34 -3.30
N ALA A 228 -10.24 -10.67 -2.15
CA ALA A 228 -11.21 -9.63 -1.85
C ALA A 228 -10.68 -8.27 -2.33
N ILE A 229 -11.54 -7.48 -2.99
CA ILE A 229 -11.19 -6.14 -3.46
C ILE A 229 -12.24 -5.09 -3.08
N GLY A 230 -11.80 -3.99 -2.47
CA GLY A 230 -12.66 -2.84 -2.19
C GLY A 230 -13.11 -2.11 -3.48
N VAL A 231 -14.41 -1.87 -3.63
CA VAL A 231 -14.94 -0.84 -4.54
C VAL A 231 -14.97 0.45 -3.74
N SER A 232 -14.03 1.35 -4.01
CA SER A 232 -13.75 2.50 -3.15
C SER A 232 -13.57 3.82 -3.93
N GLN A 233 -13.28 4.89 -3.21
CA GLN A 233 -12.83 6.14 -3.83
C GLN A 233 -11.53 5.93 -4.61
N ARG A 234 -10.68 4.99 -4.18
CA ARG A 234 -9.35 4.72 -4.71
C ARG A 234 -9.31 3.60 -5.76
N THR A 235 -10.25 2.65 -5.69
CA THR A 235 -10.30 1.49 -6.56
C THR A 235 -11.60 1.45 -7.34
N SER A 236 -11.48 1.43 -8.66
CA SER A 236 -12.61 1.43 -9.58
C SER A 236 -13.05 0.01 -9.96
N ALA A 237 -14.35 -0.20 -10.13
CA ALA A 237 -14.89 -1.49 -10.56
C ALA A 237 -14.32 -2.00 -11.90
N THR A 238 -13.91 -1.11 -12.80
CA THR A 238 -13.23 -1.51 -14.05
C THR A 238 -11.90 -2.18 -13.75
N ALA A 239 -11.08 -1.62 -12.85
CA ALA A 239 -9.79 -2.21 -12.50
C ALA A 239 -9.96 -3.58 -11.80
N ILE A 240 -11.03 -3.75 -11.01
CA ILE A 240 -11.39 -5.04 -10.39
C ILE A 240 -11.69 -6.09 -11.48
N GLN A 241 -12.44 -5.74 -12.52
CA GLN A 241 -12.69 -6.68 -13.62
C GLN A 241 -11.42 -6.98 -14.43
N ASP A 242 -10.56 -5.99 -14.66
CA ASP A 242 -9.30 -6.17 -15.37
C ASP A 242 -8.40 -7.19 -14.65
N ILE A 243 -8.22 -7.01 -13.33
CA ILE A 243 -7.39 -7.93 -12.54
C ILE A 243 -8.03 -9.31 -12.40
N ALA A 244 -9.37 -9.40 -12.24
CA ALA A 244 -10.08 -10.68 -12.20
C ALA A 244 -9.85 -11.53 -13.46
N ARG A 245 -9.94 -10.94 -14.66
CA ARG A 245 -9.68 -11.65 -15.92
C ARG A 245 -8.25 -12.16 -16.03
N ASN A 246 -7.28 -11.42 -15.50
CA ASN A 246 -5.88 -11.84 -15.52
C ASN A 246 -5.59 -12.94 -14.49
N LEU A 247 -6.22 -12.85 -13.32
CA LEU A 247 -6.13 -13.88 -12.29
C LEU A 247 -6.79 -15.18 -12.75
N PHE A 248 -7.99 -15.16 -13.32
CA PHE A 248 -8.72 -16.37 -13.69
C PHE A 248 -8.11 -17.20 -14.84
N LYS A 249 -6.99 -16.77 -15.40
CA LYS A 249 -6.19 -17.60 -16.30
C LYS A 249 -5.59 -18.76 -15.50
N ASP A 250 -5.52 -19.96 -16.10
CA ASP A 250 -5.14 -21.25 -15.50
C ASP A 250 -3.84 -21.25 -14.66
N THR A 251 -3.02 -20.20 -14.75
CA THR A 251 -1.72 -20.08 -14.09
C THR A 251 -1.76 -19.54 -12.66
N SER A 252 -2.84 -18.89 -12.20
CA SER A 252 -2.79 -18.17 -10.91
C SER A 252 -3.27 -18.97 -9.69
N GLY A 253 -4.18 -19.92 -9.88
CA GLY A 253 -4.89 -20.61 -8.79
C GLY A 253 -6.14 -19.88 -8.26
N PHE A 254 -6.36 -18.62 -8.64
CA PHE A 254 -7.53 -17.84 -8.24
C PHE A 254 -8.73 -18.12 -9.15
N ASP A 255 -9.89 -18.35 -8.54
CA ASP A 255 -11.17 -18.58 -9.24
C ASP A 255 -12.29 -17.65 -8.76
N THR A 256 -12.02 -16.82 -7.75
CA THR A 256 -13.01 -15.95 -7.16
C THR A 256 -12.41 -14.59 -6.80
N VAL A 257 -13.09 -13.51 -7.21
CA VAL A 257 -12.86 -12.16 -6.70
C VAL A 257 -14.11 -11.70 -5.95
N LEU A 258 -13.96 -11.41 -4.65
CA LEU A 258 -15.03 -10.85 -3.81
C LEU A 258 -14.90 -9.32 -3.79
N ALA A 259 -15.68 -8.62 -4.60
CA ALA A 259 -15.72 -7.17 -4.58
C ALA A 259 -16.63 -6.67 -3.45
N ILE A 260 -16.16 -5.72 -2.64
CA ILE A 260 -16.89 -5.20 -1.46
C ILE A 260 -17.05 -3.69 -1.57
N SER A 261 -18.30 -3.19 -1.58
CA SER A 261 -18.58 -1.75 -1.64
C SER A 261 -18.30 -1.07 -0.31
N ILE A 262 -17.35 -0.14 -0.27
CA ILE A 262 -17.07 0.64 0.96
C ILE A 262 -17.56 2.09 0.85
N PRO A 263 -18.02 2.70 1.95
CA PRO A 263 -18.48 4.08 1.95
C PRO A 263 -17.37 5.07 1.54
N HIS A 264 -17.70 6.06 0.71
CA HIS A 264 -16.75 7.11 0.35
C HIS A 264 -16.61 8.16 1.47
N ASN A 265 -15.59 8.02 2.31
CA ASN A 265 -15.17 9.09 3.23
C ASN A 265 -13.67 8.99 3.54
N HIS A 266 -13.10 10.07 4.07
CA HIS A 266 -11.65 10.18 4.32
C HIS A 266 -11.10 9.14 5.30
N ALA A 267 -11.89 8.72 6.30
CA ALA A 267 -11.50 7.73 7.31
C ALA A 267 -11.65 6.28 6.83
N MET A 268 -12.17 6.07 5.61
CA MET A 268 -12.44 4.77 4.99
C MET A 268 -11.98 4.80 3.53
N MET A 269 -10.70 5.11 3.32
CA MET A 269 -10.14 5.30 1.99
C MET A 269 -9.95 3.98 1.22
N HIS A 270 -9.70 2.89 1.94
CA HIS A 270 -9.51 1.55 1.40
C HIS A 270 -10.22 0.49 2.26
N LEU A 271 -10.43 -0.70 1.70
CA LEU A 271 -11.05 -1.83 2.38
C LEU A 271 -10.29 -2.21 3.66
N ASP A 272 -8.96 -2.24 3.64
CA ASP A 272 -8.15 -2.62 4.79
C ASP A 272 -8.17 -1.63 5.97
N THR A 273 -8.66 -0.41 5.77
CA THR A 273 -8.88 0.54 6.86
C THR A 273 -10.08 0.14 7.71
N VAL A 274 -11.00 -0.64 7.17
CA VAL A 274 -12.29 -0.99 7.80
C VAL A 274 -12.53 -2.49 7.92
N PHE A 275 -11.68 -3.33 7.32
CA PHE A 275 -11.83 -4.77 7.25
C PHE A 275 -10.47 -5.46 7.04
N THR A 276 -10.01 -6.28 7.98
CA THR A 276 -8.81 -7.14 7.75
C THR A 276 -8.98 -8.55 8.32
N MET A 277 -8.45 -9.55 7.62
CA MET A 277 -8.40 -10.94 8.09
C MET A 277 -7.23 -11.12 9.07
N ILE A 278 -7.49 -11.68 10.25
CA ILE A 278 -6.50 -11.80 11.32
C ILE A 278 -6.32 -13.22 11.85
N ASN A 279 -7.25 -14.11 11.55
CA ASN A 279 -7.19 -15.54 11.82
C ASN A 279 -8.03 -16.30 10.78
N TYR A 280 -8.07 -17.63 10.88
CA TYR A 280 -8.82 -18.51 9.96
C TYR A 280 -10.28 -18.09 9.77
N ASP A 281 -10.96 -17.72 10.85
CA ASP A 281 -12.38 -17.38 10.91
C ASP A 281 -12.64 -16.02 11.60
N GLN A 282 -11.61 -15.19 11.78
CA GLN A 282 -11.71 -13.93 12.53
C GLN A 282 -11.21 -12.73 11.70
N PHE A 283 -11.98 -11.65 11.76
CA PHE A 283 -11.72 -10.40 11.05
C PHE A 283 -11.86 -9.21 12.01
N THR A 284 -11.02 -8.19 11.85
CA THR A 284 -11.32 -6.87 12.43
C THR A 284 -12.23 -6.11 11.48
N VAL A 285 -13.27 -5.47 12.03
CA VAL A 285 -14.18 -4.64 11.26
C VAL A 285 -14.47 -3.32 11.94
N HIS A 286 -14.57 -2.25 11.15
CA HIS A 286 -15.16 -1.02 11.63
C HIS A 286 -16.69 -1.08 11.49
N PRO A 287 -17.50 -0.80 12.53
CA PRO A 287 -18.96 -0.85 12.43
C PRO A 287 -19.56 0.01 11.31
N GLY A 288 -18.87 1.10 10.95
CA GLY A 288 -19.29 2.00 9.87
C GLY A 288 -19.14 1.43 8.45
N ILE A 289 -18.52 0.26 8.27
CA ILE A 289 -18.51 -0.43 6.97
C ILE A 289 -19.90 -0.95 6.61
N LEU A 290 -20.69 -1.32 7.63
CA LEU A 290 -22.05 -1.80 7.45
C LEU A 290 -22.96 -0.62 7.16
N GLY A 291 -23.57 -0.61 5.97
CA GLY A 291 -24.53 0.41 5.56
C GLY A 291 -25.79 0.42 6.43
N LYS A 292 -26.76 1.28 6.07
CA LYS A 292 -28.05 1.37 6.79
C LYS A 292 -28.70 -0.01 6.90
N GLY A 293 -28.94 -0.45 8.14
CA GLY A 293 -29.55 -1.76 8.42
C GLY A 293 -28.58 -2.94 8.40
N GLY A 294 -27.26 -2.71 8.51
CA GLY A 294 -26.27 -3.78 8.60
C GLY A 294 -25.85 -4.39 7.25
N LYS A 295 -26.29 -3.78 6.13
CA LYS A 295 -26.12 -4.32 4.78
C LYS A 295 -24.98 -3.64 4.03
N ILE A 296 -24.31 -4.39 3.17
CA ILE A 296 -23.20 -3.92 2.34
C ILE A 296 -23.22 -4.67 1.03
N ASP A 297 -23.08 -3.95 -0.09
CA ASP A 297 -23.05 -4.59 -1.39
C ASP A 297 -21.75 -5.37 -1.59
N THR A 298 -21.91 -6.64 -1.95
CA THR A 298 -20.83 -7.56 -2.28
C THR A 298 -21.08 -8.16 -3.64
N TRP A 299 -20.05 -8.36 -4.44
CA TRP A 299 -20.14 -9.07 -5.71
C TRP A 299 -19.12 -10.20 -5.75
N MET A 300 -19.58 -11.44 -5.83
CA MET A 300 -18.71 -12.58 -6.11
C MET A 300 -18.55 -12.69 -7.62
N ILE A 301 -17.31 -12.58 -8.10
CA ILE A 301 -16.95 -12.62 -9.50
C ILE A 301 -16.22 -13.94 -9.73
N HIS A 302 -16.67 -14.71 -10.71
CA HIS A 302 -16.13 -16.03 -11.09
C HIS A 302 -15.77 -16.07 -12.58
N PRO A 303 -14.89 -16.98 -13.02
CA PRO A 303 -14.64 -17.22 -14.43
C PRO A 303 -15.90 -17.72 -15.14
N GLY A 304 -16.19 -17.14 -16.30
CA GLY A 304 -17.19 -17.63 -17.26
C GLY A 304 -16.54 -18.41 -18.41
N ASN A 305 -17.25 -18.49 -19.54
CA ASN A 305 -16.69 -19.09 -20.74
C ASN A 305 -15.72 -18.12 -21.43
N GLY A 306 -14.48 -18.55 -21.68
CA GLY A 306 -13.46 -17.70 -22.27
C GLY A 306 -13.08 -16.55 -21.33
N ASP A 307 -13.11 -15.31 -21.81
CA ASP A 307 -12.80 -14.13 -21.00
C ASP A 307 -14.02 -13.61 -20.20
N GLU A 308 -15.20 -14.23 -20.28
CA GLU A 308 -16.39 -13.75 -19.58
C GLU A 308 -16.26 -13.81 -18.05
N LEU A 309 -16.96 -12.91 -17.35
CA LEU A 309 -17.05 -12.89 -15.89
C LEU A 309 -18.50 -13.16 -15.48
N VAL A 310 -18.70 -14.12 -14.57
CA VAL A 310 -19.99 -14.37 -13.92
C VAL A 310 -20.02 -13.60 -12.61
N ILE A 311 -21.07 -12.81 -12.38
CA ILE A 311 -21.14 -11.91 -11.21
C ILE A 311 -22.42 -12.17 -10.43
N GLU A 312 -22.27 -12.53 -9.16
CA GLU A 312 -23.35 -12.71 -8.20
C GLU A 312 -23.39 -11.54 -7.21
N HIS A 313 -24.52 -10.84 -7.13
CA HIS A 313 -24.70 -9.71 -6.22
C HIS A 313 -25.32 -10.18 -4.90
N GLY A 314 -24.71 -9.78 -3.78
CA GLY A 314 -25.17 -9.98 -2.42
C GLY A 314 -25.19 -8.68 -1.62
N HIS A 315 -25.78 -8.74 -0.43
CA HIS A 315 -25.95 -7.58 0.47
C HIS A 315 -25.51 -7.85 1.91
N ASP A 316 -24.82 -8.97 2.15
CA ASP A 316 -24.39 -9.43 3.47
C ASP A 316 -22.93 -9.90 3.40
N LEU A 317 -22.05 -9.15 4.07
CA LEU A 317 -20.62 -9.44 4.09
C LEU A 317 -20.31 -10.75 4.80
N LYS A 318 -21.01 -11.06 5.89
CA LYS A 318 -20.75 -12.27 6.67
C LYS A 318 -21.13 -13.51 5.86
N ASP A 319 -22.27 -13.48 5.18
CA ASP A 319 -22.67 -14.57 4.28
C ASP A 319 -21.73 -14.71 3.08
N ALA A 320 -21.27 -13.60 2.50
CA ALA A 320 -20.31 -13.64 1.40
C ALA A 320 -18.97 -14.27 1.83
N LEU A 321 -18.42 -13.85 2.98
CA LEU A 321 -17.17 -14.38 3.53
C LEU A 321 -17.29 -15.86 3.88
N LYS A 322 -18.38 -16.27 4.53
CA LYS A 322 -18.64 -17.69 4.83
C LYS A 322 -18.61 -18.56 3.58
N LYS A 323 -19.20 -18.09 2.47
CA LYS A 323 -19.21 -18.84 1.20
C LYS A 323 -17.83 -18.96 0.59
N VAL A 324 -17.07 -17.87 0.52
CA VAL A 324 -15.75 -17.88 -0.16
C VAL A 324 -14.65 -18.53 0.69
N LEU A 325 -14.83 -18.60 2.01
CA LEU A 325 -13.89 -19.25 2.93
C LEU A 325 -14.31 -20.66 3.34
N ASP A 326 -15.48 -21.14 2.89
CA ASP A 326 -16.10 -22.40 3.31
C ASP A 326 -16.22 -22.55 4.84
N LEU A 327 -16.83 -21.55 5.48
CA LEU A 327 -17.01 -21.49 6.93
C LEU A 327 -18.49 -21.56 7.33
N ASP A 328 -18.78 -22.35 8.37
CA ASP A 328 -20.11 -22.40 9.00
C ASP A 328 -20.47 -21.09 9.70
N ASP A 329 -19.49 -20.45 10.32
CA ASP A 329 -19.60 -19.15 10.97
C ASP A 329 -18.25 -18.44 11.00
N LEU A 330 -18.26 -17.14 11.28
CA LEU A 330 -17.06 -16.33 11.47
C LEU A 330 -17.30 -15.19 12.46
N ASP A 331 -16.20 -14.69 13.00
CA ASP A 331 -16.15 -13.65 14.02
C ASP A 331 -15.71 -12.31 13.42
N LEU A 332 -16.63 -11.33 13.45
CA LEU A 332 -16.37 -9.97 13.02
C LEU A 332 -16.13 -9.10 14.27
N ILE A 333 -14.86 -8.93 14.63
CA ILE A 333 -14.43 -8.22 15.83
C ILE A 333 -14.49 -6.72 15.58
N ALA A 334 -15.41 -6.03 16.25
CA ALA A 334 -15.63 -4.61 16.06
C ALA A 334 -14.53 -3.75 16.71
N THR A 335 -13.90 -2.88 15.91
CA THR A 335 -12.97 -1.85 16.40
C THR A 335 -13.62 -0.98 17.48
N GLY A 336 -12.92 -0.77 18.58
CA GLY A 336 -13.42 -0.06 19.77
C GLY A 336 -14.64 -0.71 20.42
N GLY A 337 -14.96 -1.98 20.10
CA GLY A 337 -16.15 -2.68 20.58
C GLY A 337 -17.46 -2.14 20.02
N GLY A 338 -17.40 -1.33 18.96
CA GLY A 338 -18.56 -0.61 18.43
C GLY A 338 -19.07 0.53 19.30
N ASP A 339 -18.32 0.93 20.34
CA ASP A 339 -18.67 2.08 21.17
C ASP A 339 -18.65 3.37 20.32
N PRO A 340 -19.68 4.23 20.41
CA PRO A 340 -19.85 5.40 19.54
C PRO A 340 -18.78 6.49 19.71
N ILE A 341 -17.94 6.41 20.75
CA ILE A 341 -16.84 7.36 20.99
C ILE A 341 -15.49 6.68 20.72
N VAL A 342 -15.30 5.45 21.22
CA VAL A 342 -14.04 4.72 21.07
C VAL A 342 -13.84 4.26 19.63
N ALA A 343 -14.86 3.65 19.00
CA ALA A 343 -14.75 3.11 17.65
C ALA A 343 -14.28 4.16 16.62
N PRO A 344 -14.90 5.36 16.50
CA PRO A 344 -14.41 6.36 15.55
C PRO A 344 -13.02 6.89 15.91
N ARG A 345 -12.67 6.99 17.20
CA ARG A 345 -11.34 7.45 17.64
C ARG A 345 -10.24 6.46 17.27
N GLU A 346 -10.46 5.17 17.51
CA GLU A 346 -9.47 4.13 17.20
C GLU A 346 -9.45 3.81 15.70
N GLN A 347 -10.59 3.91 15.01
CA GLN A 347 -10.64 3.87 13.54
C GLN A 347 -9.82 4.99 12.89
N TRP A 348 -9.91 6.21 13.43
CA TRP A 348 -9.11 7.36 12.98
C TRP A 348 -7.59 7.16 13.14
N ASN A 349 -7.20 6.20 13.99
CA ASN A 349 -5.82 5.75 14.20
C ASN A 349 -5.63 4.32 13.70
N ASP A 350 -6.38 3.91 12.67
CA ASP A 350 -6.18 2.66 11.95
C ASP A 350 -6.35 1.39 12.81
N GLY A 351 -7.28 1.42 13.77
CA GLY A 351 -7.58 0.31 14.68
C GLY A 351 -8.06 -0.97 14.00
N SER A 352 -8.65 -0.87 12.79
CA SER A 352 -9.01 -2.04 11.98
C SER A 352 -7.90 -2.46 11.00
N ASN A 353 -6.87 -1.64 10.78
CA ASN A 353 -5.77 -1.90 9.84
C ASN A 353 -4.64 -2.71 10.50
N THR A 354 -4.98 -3.91 10.93
CA THR A 354 -4.06 -4.78 11.67
C THR A 354 -3.22 -5.63 10.73
N LEU A 355 -1.93 -5.81 11.01
CA LEU A 355 -1.06 -6.70 10.23
C LEU A 355 -0.99 -8.08 10.89
N ALA A 356 -1.57 -9.11 10.26
CA ALA A 356 -1.34 -10.49 10.68
C ALA A 356 0.06 -10.96 10.23
N ILE A 357 0.86 -11.45 11.17
CA ILE A 357 2.20 -12.01 10.91
C ILE A 357 2.23 -13.54 11.04
N ALA A 358 1.18 -14.13 11.61
CA ALA A 358 0.81 -15.54 11.60
C ALA A 358 -0.69 -15.63 11.98
N PRO A 359 -1.36 -16.78 11.78
CA PRO A 359 -2.78 -16.91 12.15
C PRO A 359 -2.98 -16.61 13.64
N GLY A 360 -3.84 -15.63 13.96
CA GLY A 360 -4.11 -15.19 15.33
C GLY A 360 -2.97 -14.41 16.00
N VAL A 361 -1.94 -13.98 15.26
CA VAL A 361 -0.85 -13.13 15.76
C VAL A 361 -0.78 -11.85 14.92
N VAL A 362 -1.09 -10.72 15.54
CA VAL A 362 -1.20 -9.43 14.86
C VAL A 362 -0.27 -8.39 15.44
N VAL A 363 0.17 -7.47 14.59
CA VAL A 363 0.84 -6.23 14.98
C VAL A 363 -0.16 -5.08 14.86
N THR A 364 -0.32 -4.31 15.95
CA THR A 364 -1.23 -3.17 16.04
C THR A 364 -0.52 -1.96 16.67
N TYR A 365 -1.15 -0.80 16.60
CA TYR A 365 -0.69 0.37 17.35
C TYR A 365 -1.06 0.29 18.83
N ASP A 366 -0.13 0.69 19.71
CA ASP A 366 -0.31 0.78 21.16
C ASP A 366 -1.47 1.70 21.58
N ARG A 367 -1.74 2.75 20.81
CA ARG A 367 -2.79 3.74 21.10
C ARG A 367 -4.22 3.21 20.96
N ASN A 368 -4.42 2.07 20.28
CA ASN A 368 -5.72 1.45 20.07
C ASN A 368 -6.04 0.44 21.18
N TYR A 369 -5.80 0.85 22.43
CA TYR A 369 -5.78 -0.03 23.60
C TYR A 369 -7.11 -0.75 23.87
N VAL A 370 -8.26 -0.16 23.50
CA VAL A 370 -9.56 -0.83 23.66
C VAL A 370 -9.71 -1.94 22.64
N SER A 371 -9.43 -1.66 21.36
CA SER A 371 -9.45 -2.67 20.30
C SER A 371 -8.44 -3.79 20.58
N ASN A 372 -7.24 -3.45 21.04
CA ASN A 372 -6.21 -4.43 21.39
C ASN A 372 -6.67 -5.37 22.52
N GLU A 373 -7.36 -4.84 23.53
CA GLU A 373 -7.90 -5.66 24.62
C GLU A 373 -9.04 -6.57 24.14
N ILE A 374 -9.92 -6.08 23.26
CA ILE A 374 -10.97 -6.90 22.65
C ILE A 374 -10.37 -8.03 21.82
N LEU A 375 -9.35 -7.74 20.99
CA LEU A 375 -8.63 -8.76 20.24
C LEU A 375 -8.07 -9.86 21.15
N ARG A 376 -7.46 -9.49 22.29
CA ARG A 376 -6.96 -10.47 23.28
C ARG A 376 -8.07 -11.32 23.89
N GLN A 377 -9.24 -10.72 24.16
CA GLN A 377 -10.42 -11.45 24.66
C GLN A 377 -10.95 -12.47 23.65
N HIS A 378 -10.76 -12.20 22.36
CA HIS A 378 -11.08 -13.10 21.24
C HIS A 378 -9.94 -14.09 20.92
N GLY A 379 -8.93 -14.21 21.79
CA GLY A 379 -7.85 -15.19 21.67
C GLY A 379 -6.70 -14.78 20.75
N ILE A 380 -6.70 -13.53 20.25
CA ILE A 380 -5.65 -13.03 19.37
C ILE A 380 -4.42 -12.59 20.18
N LYS A 381 -3.24 -13.00 19.75
CA LYS A 381 -1.97 -12.49 20.27
C LYS A 381 -1.67 -11.14 19.62
N VAL A 382 -1.81 -10.07 20.40
CA VAL A 382 -1.54 -8.70 19.96
C VAL A 382 -0.13 -8.27 20.34
N ILE A 383 0.67 -7.89 19.35
CA ILE A 383 1.98 -7.24 19.50
C ILE A 383 1.82 -5.76 19.17
N GLU A 384 2.19 -4.89 20.10
CA GLU A 384 1.98 -3.46 19.96
C GLU A 384 3.26 -2.77 19.47
N THR A 385 3.15 -1.90 18.47
CA THR A 385 4.20 -0.98 18.05
C THR A 385 3.83 0.44 18.47
N ILE A 386 4.86 1.23 18.78
CA ILE A 386 4.73 2.64 19.15
C ILE A 386 4.24 3.44 17.93
N SER A 387 3.35 4.43 18.16
CA SER A 387 2.51 4.97 17.09
C SER A 387 2.23 6.48 17.13
N SER A 388 3.00 7.29 17.87
CA SER A 388 2.73 8.73 18.02
C SER A 388 2.87 9.51 16.71
N GLU A 389 3.90 9.21 15.92
CA GLU A 389 4.22 9.97 14.70
C GLU A 389 3.79 9.24 13.43
N LEU A 390 3.96 7.91 13.35
CA LEU A 390 3.57 7.15 12.15
C LEU A 390 2.06 7.18 11.88
N SER A 391 1.23 7.19 12.94
CA SER A 391 -0.23 7.27 12.77
C SER A 391 -0.72 8.61 12.22
N ARG A 392 0.12 9.65 12.20
CA ARG A 392 -0.25 10.98 11.64
C ARG A 392 -0.47 10.95 10.14
N GLY A 393 0.16 10.02 9.43
CA GLY A 393 -0.06 9.82 8.00
C GLY A 393 -1.32 9.02 7.66
N ARG A 394 -2.15 8.63 8.65
CA ARG A 394 -3.40 7.87 8.45
C ARG A 394 -3.19 6.50 7.81
N GLY A 395 -2.29 5.72 8.41
CA GLY A 395 -2.16 4.30 8.08
C GLY A 395 -1.62 3.50 9.26
N GLY A 396 -2.05 2.23 9.33
CA GLY A 396 -1.64 1.26 10.34
C GLY A 396 -0.43 0.42 9.93
N PRO A 397 -0.05 -0.57 10.77
CA PRO A 397 1.00 -1.54 10.43
C PRO A 397 0.78 -2.28 9.10
N ARG A 398 -0.49 -2.52 8.68
CA ARG A 398 -0.77 -3.16 7.38
C ARG A 398 -0.52 -2.20 6.21
N CYS A 399 -0.88 -0.93 6.32
CA CYS A 399 -0.56 0.10 5.32
C CYS A 399 0.97 0.27 5.13
N MET A 400 1.75 0.19 6.21
CA MET A 400 3.20 0.33 6.18
C MET A 400 3.97 -0.88 5.66
N SER A 401 3.28 -1.96 5.30
CA SER A 401 3.91 -3.23 4.93
C SER A 401 3.33 -3.82 3.66
N MET A 402 4.20 -4.41 2.84
CA MET A 402 3.80 -5.21 1.68
C MET A 402 4.44 -6.60 1.79
N PRO A 403 3.68 -7.62 2.25
CA PRO A 403 4.12 -9.01 2.24
C PRO A 403 4.59 -9.42 0.85
N LEU A 404 5.73 -10.08 0.79
CA LEU A 404 6.25 -10.68 -0.43
C LEU A 404 6.18 -12.20 -0.36
N VAL A 405 6.40 -12.78 0.82
CA VAL A 405 6.33 -14.23 1.04
C VAL A 405 5.61 -14.52 2.35
N ARG A 406 4.58 -15.35 2.28
CA ARG A 406 3.90 -15.97 3.42
C ARG A 406 3.88 -17.48 3.27
N GLU A 407 3.93 -18.23 4.36
CA GLU A 407 3.71 -19.68 4.33
C GLU A 407 2.27 -20.01 3.90
N ASP A 408 2.08 -21.12 3.20
CA ASP A 408 0.76 -21.64 2.82
C ASP A 408 -0.04 -22.08 4.05
N ILE A 409 -1.37 -22.05 3.91
CA ILE A 409 -2.34 -22.45 4.94
C ILE A 409 -3.13 -23.66 4.49
#